data_AF-A0A3A0FD67-F1
#
_entry.id   AF-A0A3A0FD67-F1
#
_cell.length_a   1.000
_cell.length_b   1.000
_cell.length_c   1.000
_cell.angle_alpha   90.00
_cell.angle_beta   90.00
_cell.angle_gamma   90.00
#
_symmetry.space_group_name_H-M   'P 1'
#
loop_
_entity.id
_entity.type
_entity.pdbx_description
1 polymer ?
#
loop_
_entity_poly.entity_id
_entity_poly.type
_entity_poly.pdbx_seq_one_letter_code
_entity_poly.pdbx_strand_id
1 'polypeptide(L)'
;MTLDYSKHKNILLQILKDIYSDTSIAPHLGFKGGTAALLFYDLSRDSVDLDFDLLDETKEQAVFEKIQKIVAGYGKVIDSRIKRFNLINIISYDTRSQNIKVEVNRRDFGSKYELKTLLGISMLVMVREDMFAHKLMAMHERVGKTSRDVYDVWFFLKNNWPINREIVEQRSGKMFKEVLQITAEQLEQMDNKNILIGLGEFLTEPQKDWARAKLRTETIFLLKARLESEK
;
A
#
# COMPACT_ATOMS: atom_id res chain seq x y z
N MET A 1 -2.88 23.18 -3.66
CA MET A 1 -1.47 23.01 -4.07
C MET A 1 -1.38 21.66 -4.76
N THR A 2 -0.95 21.63 -6.01
CA THR A 2 -0.81 20.38 -6.76
C THR A 2 0.53 19.76 -6.40
N LEU A 3 0.52 18.51 -5.93
CA LEU A 3 1.73 17.73 -5.70
C LEU A 3 2.54 17.67 -7.02
N ASP A 4 3.81 18.08 -7.00
CA ASP A 4 4.74 17.74 -8.09
C ASP A 4 5.10 16.26 -7.91
N TYR A 5 4.26 15.40 -8.49
CA TYR A 5 4.41 13.97 -8.32
C TYR A 5 5.71 13.45 -8.94
N SER A 6 6.21 14.08 -10.01
CA SER A 6 7.45 13.67 -10.66
C SER A 6 8.64 13.87 -9.73
N LYS A 7 8.74 15.03 -9.08
CA LYS A 7 9.75 15.29 -8.06
C LYS A 7 9.61 14.34 -6.87
N HIS A 8 8.38 14.14 -6.37
CA HIS A 8 8.11 13.26 -5.24
C HIS A 8 8.52 11.81 -5.52
N LYS A 9 8.08 11.26 -6.66
CA LYS A 9 8.44 9.91 -7.12
C LYS A 9 9.95 9.74 -7.27
N ASN A 10 10.66 10.76 -7.75
CA ASN A 10 12.11 10.70 -7.85
C ASN A 10 12.77 10.50 -6.47
N ILE A 11 12.33 11.25 -5.45
CA ILE A 11 12.85 11.11 -4.08
C ILE A 11 12.51 9.72 -3.50
N LEU A 12 11.28 9.22 -3.71
CA LEU A 12 10.90 7.86 -3.30
C LEU A 12 11.83 6.79 -3.90
N LEU A 13 12.17 6.92 -5.19
CA LEU A 13 13.08 5.99 -5.88
C LEU A 13 14.51 6.08 -5.33
N GLN A 14 14.99 7.28 -4.97
CA GLN A 14 16.32 7.45 -4.36
C GLN A 14 16.37 6.82 -2.95
N ILE A 15 15.33 7.01 -2.13
CA ILE A 15 15.22 6.36 -0.81
C ILE A 15 15.16 4.83 -0.98
N LEU A 16 14.35 4.32 -1.90
CA LEU A 16 14.27 2.88 -2.20
C LEU A 16 15.62 2.31 -2.62
N LYS A 17 16.34 3.01 -3.50
CA LYS A 17 17.69 2.65 -3.92
C LYS A 17 18.61 2.51 -2.71
N ASP A 18 18.66 3.53 -1.84
CA ASP A 18 19.60 3.54 -0.72
C ASP A 18 19.25 2.48 0.33
N ILE A 19 17.97 2.22 0.57
CA ILE A 19 17.51 1.12 1.44
C ILE A 19 17.95 -0.24 0.88
N TYR A 20 17.67 -0.51 -0.41
CA TYR A 20 17.99 -1.81 -1.01
C TYR A 20 19.46 -1.98 -1.39
N SER A 21 20.25 -0.91 -1.40
CA SER A 21 21.70 -0.96 -1.56
C SER A 21 22.45 -1.22 -0.25
N ASP A 22 21.83 -0.97 0.91
CA ASP A 22 22.41 -1.32 2.20
C ASP A 22 22.19 -2.82 2.49
N THR A 23 23.22 -3.61 2.21
CA THR A 23 23.21 -5.08 2.38
C THR A 23 22.98 -5.54 3.81
N SER A 24 23.11 -4.65 4.80
CA SER A 24 22.85 -4.98 6.21
C SER A 24 21.36 -4.96 6.58
N ILE A 25 20.51 -4.34 5.76
CA ILE A 25 19.06 -4.24 6.02
C ILE A 25 18.20 -4.74 4.86
N ALA A 26 18.68 -4.68 3.62
CA ALA A 26 17.92 -5.07 2.43
C ALA A 26 17.34 -6.50 2.49
N PRO A 27 18.07 -7.53 2.97
CA PRO A 27 17.51 -8.89 3.09
C PRO A 27 16.39 -9.02 4.13
N HIS A 28 16.24 -8.04 5.01
CA HIS A 28 15.28 -8.05 6.11
C HIS A 28 14.02 -7.22 5.82
N LEU A 29 13.87 -6.74 4.57
CA LEU A 29 12.80 -5.83 4.17
C LEU A 29 12.06 -6.35 2.93
N GLY A 30 10.76 -6.61 3.09
CA GLY A 30 9.85 -6.92 2.01
C GLY A 30 9.07 -5.69 1.55
N PHE A 31 9.34 -5.18 0.34
CA PHE A 31 8.68 -3.99 -0.20
C PHE A 31 7.24 -4.30 -0.60
N LYS A 32 6.31 -3.43 -0.17
CA LYS A 32 4.89 -3.60 -0.39
C LYS A 32 4.12 -2.29 -0.54
N GLY A 33 2.80 -2.40 -0.50
CA GLY A 33 1.88 -1.27 -0.45
C GLY A 33 1.62 -0.65 -1.83
N GLY A 34 1.03 0.55 -1.82
CA GLY A 34 0.58 1.22 -3.04
C GLY A 34 1.73 1.57 -3.98
N THR A 35 2.90 1.90 -3.45
CA THR A 35 4.07 2.27 -4.26
C THR A 35 4.71 1.05 -4.91
N ALA A 36 4.76 -0.10 -4.23
CA ALA A 36 5.18 -1.35 -4.87
C ALA A 36 4.21 -1.74 -6.00
N ALA A 37 2.91 -1.62 -5.78
CA ALA A 37 1.90 -1.89 -6.80
C ALA A 37 1.99 -0.94 -8.00
N LEU A 38 2.29 0.35 -7.77
CA LEU A 38 2.53 1.32 -8.83
C LEU A 38 3.79 1.00 -9.63
N LEU A 39 4.90 0.67 -8.97
CA LEU A 39 6.20 0.54 -9.62
C LEU A 39 6.39 -0.81 -10.35
N PHE A 40 5.78 -1.88 -9.85
CA PHE A 40 6.00 -3.24 -10.35
C PHE A 40 4.76 -3.91 -10.94
N TYR A 41 3.57 -3.34 -10.73
CA TYR A 41 2.30 -3.96 -11.12
C TYR A 41 1.28 -2.97 -11.72
N ASP A 42 1.75 -1.84 -12.25
CA ASP A 42 0.99 -0.90 -13.08
C ASP A 42 -0.24 -0.26 -12.42
N LEU A 43 -0.29 -0.18 -11.08
CA LEU A 43 -1.38 0.51 -10.38
C LEU A 43 -1.53 1.94 -10.93
N SER A 44 -2.72 2.27 -11.43
CA SER A 44 -2.95 3.49 -12.22
C SER A 44 -3.27 4.73 -11.40
N ARG A 45 -2.65 4.90 -10.23
CA ARG A 45 -2.76 6.11 -9.40
C ARG A 45 -1.43 6.42 -8.71
N ASP A 46 -1.22 7.68 -8.38
CA ASP A 46 0.00 8.10 -7.69
C ASP A 46 0.06 7.51 -6.27
N SER A 47 1.27 7.31 -5.76
CA SER A 47 1.54 6.83 -4.41
C SER A 47 2.75 7.53 -3.81
N VAL A 48 2.67 7.86 -2.53
CA VAL A 48 3.52 8.86 -1.84
C VAL A 48 4.28 8.32 -0.62
N ASP A 49 3.98 7.08 -0.22
CA ASP A 49 4.56 6.44 0.96
C ASP A 49 5.44 5.25 0.53
N LEU A 50 6.38 4.83 1.38
CA LEU A 50 7.10 3.55 1.22
C LEU A 50 6.71 2.62 2.36
N ASP A 51 6.12 1.48 2.01
CA ASP A 51 5.68 0.49 2.98
C ASP A 51 6.50 -0.80 2.84
N PHE A 52 6.93 -1.36 3.97
CA PHE A 52 7.68 -2.60 4.03
C PHE A 52 7.12 -3.54 5.10
N ASP A 53 7.43 -4.82 5.00
CA ASP A 53 7.42 -5.75 6.14
C ASP A 53 8.84 -6.01 6.63
N LEU A 54 8.98 -6.13 7.95
CA LEU A 54 10.19 -6.62 8.59
C LEU A 54 10.20 -8.15 8.49
N LEU A 55 11.19 -8.70 7.79
CA LEU A 55 11.31 -10.14 7.56
C LEU A 55 12.12 -10.87 8.65
N ASP A 56 12.78 -10.12 9.53
CA ASP A 56 13.53 -10.64 10.67
C ASP A 56 13.34 -9.69 11.87
N GLU A 57 12.51 -10.10 12.83
CA GLU A 57 12.22 -9.30 14.03
C GLU A 57 13.47 -8.98 14.85
N THR A 58 14.50 -9.83 14.80
CA THR A 58 15.77 -9.59 15.52
C THR A 58 16.56 -8.41 14.98
N LYS A 59 16.22 -7.95 13.77
CA LYS A 59 16.86 -6.83 13.08
C LYS A 59 16.14 -5.50 13.24
N GLU A 60 15.05 -5.47 14.00
CA GLU A 60 14.20 -4.29 14.18
C GLU A 60 14.97 -3.00 14.45
N GLN A 61 15.84 -3.00 15.47
CA GLN A 61 16.57 -1.81 15.87
C GLN A 61 17.56 -1.36 14.78
N ALA A 62 18.29 -2.30 14.17
CA ALA A 62 19.23 -2.01 13.11
C ALA A 62 18.52 -1.45 11.86
N VAL A 63 17.38 -2.05 11.48
CA VAL A 63 16.54 -1.58 10.38
C VAL A 63 16.02 -0.17 10.65
N PHE A 64 15.50 0.09 11.85
CA PHE A 64 14.98 1.41 12.23
C PHE A 64 16.05 2.49 12.13
N GLU A 65 17.20 2.29 12.78
CA GLU A 65 18.30 3.27 12.83
C GLU A 65 18.87 3.56 11.44
N LYS A 66 19.04 2.52 10.61
CA LYS A 66 19.53 2.66 9.24
C LYS A 66 18.56 3.41 8.36
N ILE A 67 17.27 3.06 8.39
CA ILE A 67 16.24 3.79 7.63
C ILE A 67 16.19 5.25 8.09
N GLN A 68 16.21 5.50 9.41
CA GLN A 68 16.22 6.86 9.95
C GLN A 68 17.40 7.68 9.39
N LYS A 69 18.61 7.09 9.39
CA LYS A 69 19.80 7.73 8.83
C LYS A 69 19.68 8.01 7.33
N ILE A 70 19.15 7.04 6.56
CA ILE A 70 18.94 7.19 5.12
C ILE A 70 17.96 8.33 4.85
N VAL A 71 16.76 8.30 5.44
CA VAL A 71 15.72 9.30 5.14
C VAL A 71 16.12 10.71 5.58
N ALA A 72 16.93 10.85 6.63
CA ALA A 72 17.44 12.15 7.08
C ALA A 72 18.32 12.85 6.02
N GLY A 73 18.90 12.10 5.07
CA GLY A 73 19.61 12.66 3.92
C GLY A 73 18.70 13.31 2.87
N TYR A 74 17.40 13.02 2.90
CA TYR A 74 16.42 13.45 1.88
C TYR A 74 15.49 14.57 2.34
N GLY A 75 15.51 14.93 3.63
CA GLY A 75 14.66 15.98 4.15
C GLY A 75 14.73 16.11 5.67
N LYS A 76 14.04 17.11 6.20
CA LYS A 76 13.90 17.32 7.64
C LYS A 76 13.04 16.21 8.23
N VAL A 77 13.57 15.49 9.22
CA VAL A 77 12.79 14.50 9.98
C VAL A 77 11.70 15.22 10.77
N ILE A 78 10.45 14.86 10.49
CA ILE A 78 9.25 15.38 11.14
C ILE A 78 8.83 14.48 12.29
N ASP A 79 8.98 13.18 12.10
CA ASP A 79 8.63 12.16 13.09
C ASP A 79 9.50 10.92 12.85
N SER A 80 9.95 10.29 13.92
CA SER A 80 10.71 9.05 13.87
C SER A 80 10.48 8.30 15.18
N ARG A 81 9.83 7.14 15.12
CA ARG A 81 9.49 6.36 16.31
C ARG A 81 9.18 4.91 16.01
N ILE A 82 9.46 4.07 16.99
CA ILE A 82 9.05 2.67 17.05
C ILE A 82 7.69 2.60 17.74
N LYS A 83 6.70 2.01 17.07
CA LYS A 83 5.39 1.65 17.64
C LYS A 83 5.29 0.14 17.80
N ARG A 84 4.27 -0.31 18.53
CA ARG A 84 3.99 -1.74 18.77
C ARG A 84 4.01 -2.58 17.49
N PHE A 85 3.45 -2.07 16.39
CA PHE A 85 3.35 -2.83 15.14
C PHE A 85 4.13 -2.23 13.97
N ASN A 86 4.67 -1.02 14.09
CA ASN A 86 5.30 -0.34 12.96
C ASN A 86 6.53 0.46 13.40
N LEU A 87 7.55 0.46 12.55
CA LEU A 87 8.68 1.39 12.58
C LEU A 87 8.34 2.55 11.64
N ILE A 88 8.33 3.78 12.14
CA ILE A 88 7.84 4.94 11.38
C ILE A 88 8.95 5.98 11.28
N ASN A 89 9.23 6.41 10.05
CA ASN A 89 10.08 7.55 9.75
C ASN A 89 9.35 8.47 8.77
N ILE A 90 9.21 9.75 9.10
CA ILE A 90 8.51 10.75 8.29
C ILE A 90 9.45 11.94 8.06
N ILE A 91 9.61 12.31 6.80
CA ILE A 91 10.43 13.45 6.39
C ILE A 91 9.64 14.46 5.57
N SER A 92 10.06 15.71 5.65
CA SER A 92 9.63 16.82 4.80
C SER A 92 10.84 17.28 3.99
N TYR A 93 10.78 17.11 2.66
CA TYR A 93 11.86 17.54 1.75
C TYR A 93 11.67 18.96 1.23
N ASP A 94 10.46 19.54 1.36
CA ASP A 94 10.20 20.97 1.21
C ASP A 94 8.94 21.39 1.98
N THR A 95 8.67 22.69 2.03
CA THR A 95 7.62 23.30 2.87
C THR A 95 6.21 23.16 2.33
N ARG A 96 6.02 22.75 1.08
CA ARG A 96 4.71 22.74 0.40
C ARG A 96 4.25 21.35 0.00
N SER A 97 5.18 20.42 -0.13
CA SER A 97 4.92 19.08 -0.60
C SER A 97 4.44 18.16 0.52
N GLN A 98 3.75 17.09 0.12
CA GLN A 98 3.40 16.01 1.02
C GLN A 98 4.67 15.37 1.60
N ASN A 99 4.65 15.13 2.92
CA ASN A 99 5.72 14.40 3.61
C ASN A 99 5.88 12.99 3.03
N ILE A 100 7.10 12.48 3.01
CA ILE A 100 7.35 11.08 2.72
C ILE A 100 7.34 10.31 4.04
N LYS A 101 6.51 9.27 4.10
CA LYS A 101 6.52 8.31 5.19
C LYS A 101 7.16 7.01 4.71
N VAL A 102 8.14 6.53 5.46
CA VAL A 102 8.69 5.18 5.37
C VAL A 102 8.20 4.40 6.58
N GLU A 103 7.42 3.35 6.32
CA GLU A 103 6.80 2.53 7.36
C GLU A 103 7.21 1.06 7.18
N VAL A 104 7.69 0.43 8.24
CA VAL A 104 8.00 -1.00 8.27
C VAL A 104 7.05 -1.68 9.26
N ASN A 105 6.20 -2.56 8.78
CA ASN A 105 5.30 -3.34 9.62
C ASN A 105 6.04 -4.53 10.23
N ARG A 106 5.79 -4.74 11.52
CA ARG A 106 6.44 -5.75 12.38
C ARG A 106 5.63 -7.04 12.51
N ARG A 107 4.41 -7.08 11.97
CA ARG A 107 3.54 -8.25 12.05
C ARG A 107 3.77 -9.14 10.85
N ASP A 108 4.07 -10.40 11.12
CA ASP A 108 4.15 -11.44 10.11
C ASP A 108 2.77 -12.10 9.88
N PHE A 109 2.38 -12.16 8.61
CA PHE A 109 1.18 -12.85 8.14
C PHE A 109 1.53 -13.94 7.09
N GLY A 110 2.80 -14.34 7.00
CA GLY A 110 3.25 -15.36 6.05
C GLY A 110 3.30 -14.88 4.60
N SER A 111 3.44 -13.56 4.38
CA SER A 111 3.52 -12.99 3.04
C SER A 111 4.78 -13.46 2.31
N LYS A 112 4.66 -13.61 0.99
CA LYS A 112 5.70 -14.05 0.07
C LYS A 112 6.22 -12.89 -0.76
N TYR A 113 7.50 -12.98 -1.08
CA TYR A 113 8.24 -11.97 -1.81
C TYR A 113 8.99 -12.61 -2.96
N GLU A 114 9.09 -11.87 -4.06
CA GLU A 114 9.88 -12.24 -5.23
C GLU A 114 10.92 -11.17 -5.51
N LEU A 115 12.09 -11.59 -6.02
CA LEU A 115 13.13 -10.64 -6.42
C LEU A 115 12.68 -9.96 -7.72
N LYS A 116 12.54 -8.63 -7.68
CA LYS A 116 12.30 -7.81 -8.88
C LYS A 116 13.37 -6.73 -9.02
N THR A 117 13.65 -6.34 -10.25
CA THR A 117 14.63 -5.29 -10.55
C THR A 117 13.94 -4.08 -11.17
N LEU A 118 14.25 -2.89 -10.64
CA LEU A 118 13.84 -1.62 -11.21
C LEU A 118 15.05 -0.69 -11.25
N LEU A 119 15.36 -0.13 -12.41
CA LEU A 119 16.52 0.77 -12.62
C LEU A 119 17.86 0.16 -12.11
N GLY A 120 18.02 -1.15 -12.25
CA GLY A 120 19.21 -1.89 -11.80
C GLY A 120 19.26 -2.21 -10.30
N ILE A 121 18.23 -1.87 -9.53
CA ILE A 121 18.15 -2.16 -8.09
C ILE A 121 17.25 -3.37 -7.90
N SER A 122 17.78 -4.42 -7.27
CA SER A 122 17.02 -5.63 -6.93
C SER A 122 16.36 -5.49 -5.56
N MET A 123 15.07 -5.82 -5.49
CA MET A 123 14.23 -5.64 -4.30
C MET A 123 13.40 -6.90 -4.07
N LEU A 124 13.18 -7.25 -2.80
CA LEU A 124 12.17 -8.24 -2.43
C LEU A 124 10.81 -7.56 -2.47
N VAL A 125 9.98 -7.86 -3.48
CA VAL A 125 8.67 -7.25 -3.68
C VAL A 125 7.57 -8.25 -3.37
N MET A 126 6.57 -7.85 -2.59
CA MET A 126 5.44 -8.69 -2.22
C MET A 126 4.66 -9.14 -3.45
N VAL A 127 4.38 -10.45 -3.55
CA VAL A 127 3.62 -11.03 -4.67
C VAL A 127 2.19 -10.49 -4.73
N ARG A 128 1.56 -10.53 -5.92
CA ARG A 128 0.24 -9.92 -6.17
C ARG A 128 -0.86 -10.47 -5.26
N GLU A 129 -0.83 -11.78 -5.00
CA GLU A 129 -1.80 -12.52 -4.19
C GLU A 129 -1.89 -11.95 -2.77
N ASP A 130 -0.74 -11.71 -2.17
CA ASP A 130 -0.61 -11.25 -0.79
C ASP A 130 -0.85 -9.75 -0.72
N MET A 131 -0.37 -8.99 -1.72
CA MET A 131 -0.67 -7.57 -1.87
C MET A 131 -2.18 -7.33 -1.89
N PHE A 132 -2.90 -8.14 -2.67
CA PHE A 132 -4.35 -8.06 -2.75
C PHE A 132 -4.99 -8.44 -1.42
N ALA A 133 -4.59 -9.55 -0.78
CA ALA A 133 -5.10 -9.93 0.53
C ALA A 133 -4.95 -8.81 1.58
N HIS A 134 -3.76 -8.19 1.65
CA HIS A 134 -3.52 -7.09 2.58
C HIS A 134 -4.34 -5.85 2.27
N LYS A 135 -4.55 -5.52 1.00
CA LYS A 135 -5.36 -4.37 0.57
C LYS A 135 -6.85 -4.58 0.76
N LEU A 136 -7.35 -5.79 0.51
CA LEU A 136 -8.73 -6.15 0.83
C LEU A 136 -8.99 -6.01 2.33
N MET A 137 -8.08 -6.55 3.17
CA MET A 137 -8.21 -6.42 4.63
C MET A 137 -8.11 -4.97 5.10
N ALA A 138 -7.19 -4.18 4.53
CA ALA A 138 -7.13 -2.76 4.84
C ALA A 138 -8.45 -2.06 4.47
N MET A 139 -9.01 -2.33 3.29
CA MET A 139 -10.31 -1.79 2.92
C MET A 139 -11.41 -2.21 3.92
N HIS A 140 -11.54 -3.51 4.19
CA HIS A 140 -12.51 -4.10 5.10
C HIS A 140 -12.47 -3.50 6.52
N GLU A 141 -11.26 -3.29 7.06
CA GLU A 141 -11.05 -2.75 8.42
C GLU A 141 -11.36 -1.24 8.53
N ARG A 142 -11.31 -0.49 7.42
CA ARG A 142 -11.45 0.98 7.42
C ARG A 142 -12.35 1.54 6.32
N VAL A 143 -13.37 0.80 5.89
CA VAL A 143 -14.38 1.30 4.94
C VAL A 143 -14.92 2.65 5.42
N GLY A 144 -15.01 3.61 4.50
CA GLY A 144 -15.49 4.97 4.78
C GLY A 144 -14.45 5.93 5.38
N LYS A 145 -13.24 5.48 5.77
CA LYS A 145 -12.18 6.38 6.27
C LYS A 145 -11.34 7.01 5.15
N THR A 146 -11.03 6.24 4.11
CA THR A 146 -10.29 6.72 2.92
C THR A 146 -10.64 5.84 1.72
N SER A 147 -10.71 6.45 0.54
CA SER A 147 -11.11 5.74 -0.68
C SER A 147 -9.92 5.16 -1.46
N ARG A 148 -8.69 5.40 -1.01
CA ARG A 148 -7.48 4.87 -1.66
C ARG A 148 -7.49 3.35 -1.76
N ASP A 149 -7.90 2.66 -0.70
CA ASP A 149 -7.98 1.20 -0.72
C ASP A 149 -9.14 0.69 -1.60
N VAL A 150 -10.24 1.44 -1.69
CA VAL A 150 -11.35 1.10 -2.60
C VAL A 150 -10.86 1.10 -4.04
N TYR A 151 -10.04 2.08 -4.42
CA TYR A 151 -9.39 2.14 -5.72
C TYR A 151 -8.44 0.97 -5.95
N ASP A 152 -7.58 0.64 -4.98
CA ASP A 152 -6.62 -0.45 -5.11
C ASP A 152 -7.31 -1.81 -5.26
N VAL A 153 -8.32 -2.07 -4.42
CA VAL A 153 -9.10 -3.31 -4.48
C VAL A 153 -9.88 -3.40 -5.79
N TRP A 154 -10.50 -2.30 -6.26
CA TRP A 154 -11.10 -2.26 -7.60
C TRP A 154 -10.09 -2.62 -8.68
N PHE A 155 -8.90 -2.02 -8.63
CA PHE A 155 -7.87 -2.25 -9.63
C PHE A 155 -7.42 -3.72 -9.64
N PHE A 156 -7.19 -4.32 -8.47
CA PHE A 156 -6.79 -5.74 -8.38
C PHE A 156 -7.90 -6.68 -8.86
N LEU A 157 -9.15 -6.40 -8.49
CA LEU A 157 -10.31 -7.17 -8.94
C LEU A 157 -10.49 -7.07 -10.47
N LYS A 158 -10.47 -5.84 -11.01
CA LYS A 158 -10.64 -5.58 -12.45
C LYS A 158 -9.58 -6.28 -13.30
N ASN A 159 -8.37 -6.40 -12.77
CA ASN A 159 -7.25 -7.07 -13.44
C ASN A 159 -7.16 -8.57 -13.10
N ASN A 160 -8.18 -9.15 -12.48
CA ASN A 160 -8.25 -10.58 -12.12
C ASN A 160 -7.03 -11.07 -11.33
N TRP A 161 -6.49 -10.24 -10.43
CA TRP A 161 -5.37 -10.69 -9.61
C TRP A 161 -5.80 -11.89 -8.76
N PRO A 162 -4.95 -12.92 -8.64
CA PRO A 162 -5.15 -13.96 -7.64
C PRO A 162 -5.07 -13.34 -6.23
N ILE A 163 -5.61 -14.03 -5.23
CA ILE A 163 -5.66 -13.54 -3.84
C ILE A 163 -5.33 -14.67 -2.88
N ASN A 164 -4.46 -14.38 -1.91
CA ASN A 164 -4.15 -15.32 -0.85
C ASN A 164 -5.26 -15.29 0.21
N ARG A 165 -6.08 -16.34 0.21
CA ARG A 165 -7.24 -16.49 1.11
C ARG A 165 -6.79 -16.67 2.56
N GLU A 166 -5.70 -17.40 2.80
CA GLU A 166 -5.21 -17.70 4.15
C GLU A 166 -4.88 -16.41 4.91
N ILE A 167 -4.24 -15.43 4.27
CA ILE A 167 -3.95 -14.12 4.87
C ILE A 167 -5.26 -13.38 5.22
N VAL A 168 -6.26 -13.42 4.35
CA VAL A 168 -7.57 -12.77 4.60
C VAL A 168 -8.27 -13.41 5.79
N GLU A 169 -8.29 -14.74 5.84
CA GLU A 169 -8.96 -15.51 6.90
C GLU A 169 -8.24 -15.37 8.24
N GLN A 170 -6.91 -15.47 8.26
CA GLN A 170 -6.09 -15.28 9.46
C GLN A 170 -6.25 -13.88 10.06
N ARG A 171 -6.31 -12.83 9.21
CA ARG A 171 -6.44 -11.45 9.69
C ARG A 171 -7.86 -11.10 10.16
N SER A 172 -8.88 -11.62 9.46
CA SER A 172 -10.28 -11.30 9.76
C SER A 172 -10.89 -12.19 10.85
N GLY A 173 -10.35 -13.40 11.04
CA GLY A 173 -10.98 -14.45 11.84
C GLY A 173 -12.29 -14.97 11.24
N LYS A 174 -12.51 -14.77 9.93
CA LYS A 174 -13.72 -15.12 9.18
C LYS A 174 -13.35 -15.89 7.93
N MET A 175 -14.30 -16.62 7.37
CA MET A 175 -14.09 -17.28 6.07
C MET A 175 -13.94 -16.23 4.97
N PHE A 176 -13.15 -16.54 3.94
CA PHE A 176 -12.89 -15.60 2.84
C PHE A 176 -14.18 -15.08 2.19
N LYS A 177 -15.15 -15.97 1.95
CA LYS A 177 -16.47 -15.63 1.40
C LYS A 177 -17.25 -14.65 2.28
N GLU A 178 -17.14 -14.76 3.60
CA GLU A 178 -17.82 -13.87 4.54
C GLU A 178 -17.18 -12.49 4.50
N VAL A 179 -15.84 -12.41 4.38
CA VAL A 179 -15.13 -11.14 4.21
C VAL A 179 -15.58 -10.45 2.92
N LEU A 180 -15.68 -11.17 1.80
CA LEU A 180 -16.17 -10.59 0.54
C LEU A 180 -17.60 -10.05 0.68
N GLN A 181 -18.49 -10.83 1.27
CA GLN A 181 -19.89 -10.43 1.49
C GLN A 181 -19.99 -9.17 2.37
N ILE A 182 -19.38 -9.20 3.55
CA ILE A 182 -19.40 -8.07 4.49
C ILE A 182 -18.79 -6.83 3.85
N THR A 183 -17.68 -6.99 3.11
CA THR A 183 -17.00 -5.86 2.47
C THR A 183 -17.85 -5.22 1.38
N ALA A 184 -18.59 -6.02 0.60
CA ALA A 184 -19.54 -5.50 -0.39
C ALA A 184 -20.69 -4.73 0.29
N GLU A 185 -21.26 -5.29 1.36
CA GLU A 185 -22.32 -4.63 2.14
C GLU A 185 -21.84 -3.31 2.77
N GLN A 186 -20.62 -3.28 3.33
CA GLN A 186 -20.03 -2.06 3.87
C GLN A 186 -19.89 -0.96 2.79
N LEU A 187 -19.53 -1.33 1.55
CA LEU A 187 -19.46 -0.39 0.43
C LEU A 187 -20.83 0.08 -0.04
N GLU A 188 -21.87 -0.76 0.06
CA GLU A 188 -23.25 -0.35 -0.23
C GLU A 188 -23.74 0.75 0.72
N GLN A 189 -23.33 0.68 1.99
CA GLN A 189 -23.68 1.67 3.01
C GLN A 189 -22.82 2.95 2.95
N MET A 190 -21.72 2.96 2.19
CA MET A 190 -20.82 4.11 2.10
C MET A 190 -21.41 5.23 1.25
N ASP A 191 -21.45 6.47 1.76
CA ASP A 191 -21.82 7.65 0.96
C ASP A 191 -20.75 7.98 -0.09
N ASN A 192 -21.19 8.17 -1.32
CA ASN A 192 -20.33 8.51 -2.45
C ASN A 192 -19.83 9.96 -2.43
N LYS A 193 -20.44 10.85 -1.63
CA LYS A 193 -19.96 12.25 -1.49
C LYS A 193 -18.49 12.36 -1.13
N ASN A 194 -17.99 11.39 -0.36
CA ASN A 194 -16.62 11.37 0.16
C ASN A 194 -15.68 10.44 -0.62
N ILE A 195 -16.08 9.96 -1.81
CA ILE A 195 -15.30 8.98 -2.57
C ILE A 195 -13.92 9.48 -3.01
N LEU A 196 -13.68 10.80 -3.03
CA LEU A 196 -12.37 11.37 -3.34
C LEU A 196 -11.52 11.68 -2.10
N ILE A 197 -12.05 11.56 -0.88
CA ILE A 197 -11.27 11.82 0.33
C ILE A 197 -10.13 10.79 0.43
N GLY A 198 -8.89 11.30 0.48
CA GLY A 198 -7.67 10.49 0.50
C GLY A 198 -7.32 9.77 -0.81
N LEU A 199 -8.07 10.04 -1.89
CA LEU A 199 -7.86 9.46 -3.22
C LEU A 199 -7.65 10.53 -4.30
N GLY A 200 -8.41 11.63 -4.27
CA GLY A 200 -8.44 12.62 -5.34
C GLY A 200 -7.09 13.25 -5.66
N GLU A 201 -6.24 13.46 -4.65
CA GLU A 201 -4.88 14.02 -4.83
C GLU A 201 -3.96 13.12 -5.66
N PHE A 202 -4.32 11.84 -5.82
CA PHE A 202 -3.53 10.82 -6.52
C PHE A 202 -4.11 10.43 -7.88
N LEU A 203 -5.13 11.14 -8.34
CA LEU A 203 -5.85 10.89 -9.58
C LEU A 203 -5.81 12.11 -10.50
N THR A 204 -5.78 11.86 -11.81
CA THR A 204 -6.06 12.86 -12.84
C THR A 204 -7.53 13.28 -12.83
N GLU A 205 -7.88 14.42 -13.43
CA GLU A 205 -9.28 14.87 -13.50
C GLU A 205 -10.23 13.84 -14.14
N PRO A 206 -9.91 13.20 -15.29
CA PRO A 206 -10.76 12.16 -15.86
C PRO A 206 -10.95 10.96 -14.92
N GLN A 207 -9.91 10.59 -14.17
CA GLN A 207 -10.01 9.51 -13.18
C GLN A 207 -10.87 9.91 -11.99
N LYS A 208 -10.84 11.17 -11.55
CA LYS A 208 -11.74 11.68 -10.50
C LYS A 208 -13.20 11.60 -10.93
N ASP A 209 -13.48 11.99 -12.18
CA ASP A 209 -14.84 11.93 -12.72
C ASP A 209 -15.34 10.48 -12.81
N TRP A 210 -14.51 9.58 -13.32
CA TRP A 210 -14.83 8.15 -13.30
C TRP A 210 -15.00 7.62 -11.87
N ALA A 211 -14.13 8.00 -10.92
CA ALA A 211 -14.21 7.51 -9.55
C ALA A 211 -15.50 7.95 -8.85
N ARG A 212 -15.93 9.21 -9.06
CA ARG A 212 -17.22 9.72 -8.60
C ARG A 212 -18.38 8.94 -9.19
N ALA A 213 -18.32 8.60 -10.47
CA ALA A 213 -19.43 7.95 -11.16
C ALA A 213 -19.52 6.44 -10.90
N LYS A 214 -18.37 5.76 -10.76
CA LYS A 214 -18.31 4.29 -10.95
C LYS A 214 -17.48 3.51 -9.95
N LEU A 215 -16.52 4.12 -9.24
CA LEU A 215 -15.58 3.35 -8.40
C LEU A 215 -16.33 2.45 -7.41
N ARG A 216 -17.24 3.02 -6.61
CA ARG A 216 -17.99 2.28 -5.60
C ARG A 216 -18.81 1.13 -6.20
N THR A 217 -19.58 1.42 -7.25
CA THR A 217 -20.51 0.45 -7.86
C THR A 217 -19.79 -0.66 -8.61
N GLU A 218 -18.71 -0.34 -9.32
CA GLU A 218 -17.85 -1.34 -9.98
C GLU A 218 -17.15 -2.23 -8.94
N THR A 219 -16.62 -1.68 -7.85
CA THR A 219 -16.00 -2.48 -6.78
C THR A 219 -17.00 -3.46 -6.16
N ILE A 220 -18.23 -3.00 -5.85
CA ILE A 220 -19.29 -3.86 -5.28
C ILE A 220 -19.61 -5.00 -6.25
N PHE A 221 -19.81 -4.69 -7.54
CA PHE A 221 -20.08 -5.71 -8.56
C PHE A 221 -18.96 -6.75 -8.62
N LEU A 222 -17.70 -6.30 -8.65
CA LEU A 222 -16.55 -7.19 -8.75
C LEU A 222 -16.36 -8.06 -7.50
N LEU A 223 -16.62 -7.53 -6.30
CA LEU A 223 -16.61 -8.31 -5.06
C LEU A 223 -17.69 -9.42 -5.09
N LYS A 224 -18.91 -9.08 -5.53
CA LYS A 224 -20.00 -10.05 -5.68
C LYS A 224 -19.69 -11.09 -6.76
N ALA A 225 -19.14 -10.68 -7.90
CA ALA A 225 -18.72 -11.60 -8.95
C ALA A 225 -17.64 -12.58 -8.45
N ARG A 226 -16.66 -12.10 -7.67
CA ARG A 226 -15.68 -12.97 -7.01
C ARG A 226 -16.37 -13.92 -6.04
N LEU A 227 -17.26 -13.43 -5.18
CA LEU A 227 -18.00 -14.28 -4.23
C LEU A 227 -18.80 -15.39 -4.93
N GLU A 228 -19.46 -15.09 -6.05
CA GLU A 228 -20.17 -16.10 -6.85
C GLU A 228 -19.23 -17.17 -7.43
N SER A 229 -18.00 -16.81 -7.78
CA SER A 229 -16.98 -17.77 -8.25
C SER A 229 -16.39 -18.65 -7.13
N GLU A 230 -16.71 -18.36 -5.87
CA GLU A 230 -16.31 -19.15 -4.70
C GLU A 230 -17.38 -20.19 -4.28
N LYS A 231 -18.50 -20.29 -5.01
CA LYS A 231 -19.55 -21.31 -4.82
C LYS A 231 -19.17 -22.62 -5.50
#